data_AF-A0A913YIP7-F1
#
_entry.id   AF-A0A913YIP7-F1
#
_cell.length_a   1.000
_cell.length_b   1.000
_cell.length_c   1.000
_cell.angle_alpha   90.00
_cell.angle_beta   90.00
_cell.angle_gamma   90.00
#
_symmetry.space_group_name_H-M   'P 1'
#
loop_
_entity.id
_entity.type
_entity.pdbx_description
1 polymer ?
#
loop_
_entity_poly.entity_id
_entity_poly.type
_entity_poly.pdbx_seq_one_letter_code
_entity_poly.pdbx_strand_id
1 'polypeptide(L)'
;MATSSGSSLRENTNYTRLCRLVIDIGSRVLRGVLDGHLHPPADLQRHLNSPGINSILKTLRSKRVLNTQQWDKLYPPAPGVPSSTTFDITLLFLLLRNTCGLTPPTTGWDAAPLPTNKSTVADLIRVKRCRNEIICHKSAAELSNTDFENHWAEIGAALTRLGGLQYGPEIQRLKIESVDPENEAYLNVLIQSWEEGEDKLLDAIRGEFNKLKIQHSAIFEEFKEEIKAEIKCEQQESFCTLPQKPSHDVVHRHDEVSMTLDEIRRLKAMICLEIERERERCGRLSRFRRPIHDLN
;
A
#
# COMPACT_ATOMS: atom_id res chain seq x y z
N MET A 1 0.77 44.11 19.57
CA MET A 1 0.64 42.80 18.91
C MET A 1 1.91 42.01 19.19
N ALA A 2 1.86 41.03 20.09
CA ALA A 2 3.01 40.19 20.47
C ALA A 2 2.52 38.84 20.99
N THR A 3 1.92 38.02 20.13
CA THR A 3 1.34 36.71 20.51
C THR A 3 1.77 35.55 19.62
N SER A 4 2.53 35.80 18.54
CA SER A 4 2.91 34.75 17.57
C SER A 4 4.06 33.84 18.03
N SER A 5 4.98 34.35 18.86
CA SER A 5 6.22 33.61 19.20
C SER A 5 6.03 32.54 20.28
N GLY A 6 5.12 32.75 21.24
CA GLY A 6 4.88 31.79 22.32
C GLY A 6 4.05 30.57 21.91
N SER A 7 3.15 30.70 20.92
CA SER A 7 2.33 29.59 20.40
C SER A 7 3.21 28.60 19.63
N SER A 8 3.98 29.09 18.67
CA SER A 8 4.87 28.26 17.83
C SER A 8 5.89 27.49 18.66
N LEU A 9 6.50 28.10 19.70
CA LEU A 9 7.44 27.38 20.58
C LEU A 9 6.78 26.22 21.35
N ARG A 10 5.56 26.43 21.84
CA ARG A 10 4.80 25.38 22.54
C ARG A 10 4.37 24.27 21.58
N GLU A 11 3.96 24.63 20.37
CA GLU A 11 3.54 23.69 19.33
C GLU A 11 4.72 22.85 18.83
N ASN A 12 5.91 23.44 18.70
CA ASN A 12 7.17 22.73 18.43
C ASN A 12 7.51 21.76 19.57
N THR A 13 7.42 22.24 20.82
CA THR A 13 7.67 21.41 22.01
C THR A 13 6.75 20.19 22.04
N ASN A 14 5.46 20.39 21.76
CA ASN A 14 4.46 19.33 21.69
C ASN A 14 4.77 18.31 20.60
N TYR A 15 5.15 18.79 19.41
CA TYR A 15 5.58 17.95 18.30
C TYR A 15 6.79 17.10 18.70
N THR A 16 7.84 17.72 19.22
CA THR A 16 9.08 17.04 19.66
C THR A 16 8.81 15.98 20.73
N ARG A 17 7.94 16.27 21.71
CA ARG A 17 7.52 15.30 22.72
C ARG A 17 6.82 14.10 22.11
N LEU A 18 5.89 14.33 21.18
CA LEU A 18 5.20 13.23 20.50
C LEU A 18 6.15 12.39 19.65
N CYS A 19 7.12 13.03 18.99
CA CYS A 19 8.21 12.33 18.30
C CYS A 19 8.96 11.43 19.27
N ARG A 20 9.48 11.95 20.39
CA ARG A 20 10.17 11.12 21.40
C ARG A 20 9.32 9.96 21.92
N LEU A 21 8.02 10.19 22.13
CA LEU A 21 7.12 9.13 22.60
C LEU A 21 7.07 7.96 21.62
N VAL A 22 6.88 8.25 20.33
CA VAL A 22 6.83 7.24 19.28
C VAL A 22 8.20 6.62 19.07
N ILE A 23 9.23 7.44 18.89
CA ILE A 23 10.55 7.01 18.48
C ILE A 23 11.29 6.29 19.61
N ASP A 24 11.43 6.91 20.78
CA ASP A 24 12.28 6.39 21.86
C ASP A 24 11.56 5.30 22.64
N ILE A 25 10.37 5.63 23.15
CA ILE A 25 9.57 4.69 23.95
C ILE A 25 8.93 3.66 23.03
N GLY A 26 8.33 4.07 21.91
CA GLY A 26 7.70 3.14 20.98
C GLY A 26 8.66 2.14 20.35
N SER A 27 9.89 2.51 20.00
CA SER A 27 10.88 1.52 19.53
C SER A 27 11.23 0.50 20.60
N ARG A 28 11.38 0.91 21.88
CA ARG A 28 11.64 -0.02 22.98
C ARG A 28 10.48 -0.97 23.23
N VAL A 29 9.25 -0.46 23.20
CA VAL A 29 8.03 -1.26 23.35
C VAL A 29 7.90 -2.26 22.20
N LEU A 30 7.96 -1.81 20.95
CA LEU A 30 7.82 -2.69 19.78
C LEU A 30 8.95 -3.73 19.71
N ARG A 31 10.16 -3.37 20.13
CA ARG A 31 11.27 -4.32 20.25
C ARG A 31 10.98 -5.38 21.31
N GLY A 32 10.47 -5.01 22.47
CA GLY A 32 10.04 -5.97 23.49
C GLY A 32 8.96 -6.92 22.97
N VAL A 33 7.99 -6.41 22.19
CA VAL A 33 6.98 -7.25 21.53
C VAL A 33 7.63 -8.19 20.51
N LEU A 34 8.53 -7.70 19.67
CA LEU A 34 9.25 -8.50 18.67
C LEU A 34 10.05 -9.62 19.33
N ASP A 35 10.88 -9.26 20.31
CA ASP A 35 11.75 -10.19 21.03
C ASP A 35 10.92 -11.22 21.81
N GLY A 36 9.77 -10.84 22.37
CA GLY A 36 8.83 -11.76 23.02
C GLY A 36 8.17 -12.77 22.07
N HIS A 37 8.08 -12.47 20.77
CA HIS A 37 7.63 -13.43 19.75
C HIS A 37 8.73 -14.41 19.31
N LEU A 38 9.99 -14.15 19.67
CA LEU A 38 11.10 -15.06 19.40
C LEU A 38 11.06 -16.19 20.44
N HIS A 39 10.83 -17.43 20.00
CA HIS A 39 10.72 -18.58 20.91
C HIS A 39 12.03 -18.79 21.71
N PRO A 40 11.97 -19.10 23.03
CA PRO A 40 13.18 -19.31 23.84
C PRO A 40 13.98 -20.59 23.49
N PRO A 41 15.33 -20.56 23.56
CA PRO A 41 16.20 -19.39 23.59
C PRO A 41 16.58 -18.98 22.16
N ALA A 42 15.95 -17.89 21.73
CA ALA A 42 16.45 -16.76 20.96
C ALA A 42 17.75 -16.96 20.16
N ASP A 43 17.59 -16.95 18.85
CA ASP A 43 18.51 -16.22 17.99
C ASP A 43 17.69 -15.50 16.92
N LEU A 44 17.72 -14.18 16.93
CA LEU A 44 17.13 -13.34 15.88
C LEU A 44 17.64 -13.81 14.51
N GLN A 45 18.92 -14.15 14.40
CA GLN A 45 19.51 -14.70 13.19
C GLN A 45 18.82 -16.01 12.77
N ARG A 46 18.54 -16.92 13.72
CA ARG A 46 17.80 -18.15 13.45
C ARG A 46 16.37 -17.89 12.98
N HIS A 47 15.66 -16.95 13.61
CA HIS A 47 14.31 -16.55 13.20
C HIS A 47 14.31 -16.03 11.76
N LEU A 48 15.21 -15.09 11.46
CA LEU A 48 15.36 -14.49 10.13
C LEU A 48 15.75 -15.53 9.07
N ASN A 49 16.58 -16.52 9.43
CA ASN A 49 17.03 -17.59 8.54
C ASN A 49 16.05 -18.75 8.37
N SER A 50 14.96 -18.80 9.15
CA SER A 50 13.96 -19.86 8.98
C SER A 50 13.35 -19.80 7.56
N PRO A 51 13.12 -20.94 6.88
CA PRO A 51 12.79 -20.93 5.44
C PRO A 51 11.60 -20.05 5.07
N GLY A 52 10.52 -20.09 5.87
CA GLY A 52 9.33 -19.26 5.65
C GLY A 52 9.60 -17.77 5.84
N ILE A 53 10.27 -17.39 6.94
CA ILE A 53 10.59 -15.99 7.23
C ILE A 53 11.59 -15.43 6.22
N ASN A 54 12.63 -16.19 5.89
CA ASN A 54 13.63 -15.78 4.90
C ASN A 54 13.00 -15.54 3.53
N SER A 55 12.05 -16.39 3.11
CA SER A 55 11.29 -16.21 1.88
C SER A 55 10.48 -14.91 1.89
N ILE A 56 9.73 -14.65 2.96
CA ILE A 56 8.96 -13.41 3.15
C ILE A 56 9.88 -12.18 3.05
N LEU A 57 11.01 -12.19 3.77
CA LEU A 57 11.96 -11.08 3.77
C LEU A 57 12.60 -10.84 2.40
N LYS A 58 12.94 -11.90 1.66
CA LYS A 58 13.42 -11.79 0.26
C LYS A 58 12.37 -11.18 -0.65
N THR A 59 11.10 -11.56 -0.51
CA THR A 59 9.99 -10.95 -1.27
C THR A 59 9.81 -9.47 -0.91
N LEU A 60 9.91 -9.10 0.36
CA LEU A 60 9.84 -7.70 0.79
C LEU A 60 11.01 -6.88 0.21
N ARG A 61 12.21 -7.46 0.16
CA ARG A 61 13.38 -6.83 -0.49
C ARG A 61 13.18 -6.68 -1.99
N SER A 62 12.69 -7.71 -2.68
CA SER A 62 12.48 -7.65 -4.13
C SER A 62 11.42 -6.62 -4.52
N LYS A 63 10.40 -6.44 -3.68
CA LYS A 63 9.36 -5.40 -3.79
C LYS A 63 9.80 -4.03 -3.27
N ARG A 64 11.09 -3.89 -2.90
CA ARG A 64 11.71 -2.67 -2.38
C ARG A 64 11.10 -2.12 -1.09
N VAL A 65 10.25 -2.89 -0.40
CA VAL A 65 9.68 -2.53 0.91
C VAL A 65 10.78 -2.55 1.99
N LEU A 66 11.72 -3.48 1.89
CA LEU A 66 12.98 -3.46 2.65
C LEU A 66 14.06 -2.80 1.81
N ASN A 67 14.60 -1.69 2.30
CA ASN A 67 15.74 -1.04 1.65
C ASN A 67 17.07 -1.74 2.00
N THR A 68 18.14 -1.36 1.30
CA THR A 68 19.47 -1.98 1.49
C THR A 68 20.00 -1.81 2.92
N GLN A 69 19.86 -0.63 3.53
CA GLN A 69 20.35 -0.39 4.89
C GLN A 69 19.61 -1.26 5.92
N GLN A 70 18.29 -1.39 5.80
CA GLN A 70 17.49 -2.28 6.64
C GLN A 70 17.88 -3.74 6.40
N TRP A 71 18.13 -4.13 5.14
CA TRP A 71 18.59 -5.47 4.82
C TRP A 71 19.92 -5.80 5.49
N ASP A 72 20.88 -4.86 5.46
CA ASP A 72 22.20 -5.05 6.07
C ASP A 72 22.13 -5.14 7.60
N LYS A 73 21.11 -4.54 8.24
CA LYS A 73 20.82 -4.75 9.66
C LYS A 73 20.28 -6.16 9.95
N LEU A 74 19.51 -6.75 9.03
CA LEU A 74 18.95 -8.10 9.14
C LEU A 74 19.97 -9.20 8.79
N TYR A 75 20.84 -8.93 7.81
CA TYR A 75 21.86 -9.85 7.29
C TYR A 75 23.21 -9.13 7.18
N PRO A 76 23.83 -8.78 8.32
CA PRO A 76 25.09 -8.06 8.32
C PRO A 76 26.22 -8.89 7.67
N PRO A 77 27.19 -8.25 7.00
CA PRO A 77 28.36 -8.94 6.46
C PRO A 77 29.12 -9.69 7.56
N ALA A 78 29.64 -10.88 7.25
CA ALA A 78 30.41 -11.68 8.21
C ALA A 78 31.61 -10.87 8.74
N PRO A 79 31.90 -10.89 10.06
CA PRO A 79 31.36 -11.78 11.10
C PRO A 79 30.12 -11.24 11.84
N GLY A 80 29.40 -10.26 11.29
CA GLY A 80 28.27 -9.62 11.96
C GLY A 80 27.11 -10.55 12.30
N VAL A 81 26.42 -10.27 13.41
CA VAL A 81 25.20 -10.94 13.86
C VAL A 81 24.10 -9.89 13.99
N PRO A 82 22.88 -10.13 13.49
CA PRO A 82 21.79 -9.17 13.62
C PRO A 82 21.39 -8.98 15.08
N SER A 83 21.08 -7.74 15.45
CA SER A 83 20.58 -7.39 16.78
C SER A 83 19.37 -6.47 16.67
N SER A 84 18.28 -6.82 17.35
CA SER A 84 17.05 -6.03 17.37
C SER A 84 17.27 -4.64 17.97
N THR A 85 18.32 -4.44 18.77
CA THR A 85 18.72 -3.14 19.33
C THR A 85 19.07 -2.10 18.26
N THR A 86 19.46 -2.54 17.06
CA THR A 86 19.83 -1.64 15.94
C THR A 86 18.64 -1.24 15.07
N PHE A 87 17.46 -1.80 15.32
CA PHE A 87 16.27 -1.60 14.51
C PHE A 87 15.53 -0.35 14.95
N ASP A 88 15.20 0.50 13.97
CA ASP A 88 14.28 1.61 14.12
C ASP A 88 12.82 1.12 14.16
N ILE A 89 11.90 2.01 14.54
CA ILE A 89 10.49 1.68 14.69
C ILE A 89 9.84 1.15 13.41
N THR A 90 10.29 1.62 12.25
CA THR A 90 9.74 1.21 10.95
C THR A 90 10.11 -0.23 10.65
N LEU A 91 11.39 -0.59 10.84
CA LEU A 91 11.85 -1.96 10.68
C LEU A 91 11.19 -2.90 11.71
N LEU A 92 11.07 -2.46 12.96
CA LEU A 92 10.38 -3.22 14.02
C LEU A 92 8.92 -3.52 13.64
N PHE A 93 8.15 -2.51 13.23
CA PHE A 93 6.77 -2.70 12.78
C PHE A 93 6.67 -3.65 11.58
N LEU A 94 7.58 -3.50 10.61
CA LEU A 94 7.61 -4.35 9.42
C LEU A 94 7.85 -5.82 9.77
N LEU A 95 8.78 -6.11 10.68
CA LEU A 95 9.05 -7.46 11.15
C LEU A 95 7.86 -8.04 11.92
N LEU A 96 7.27 -7.27 12.84
CA LEU A 96 6.08 -7.68 13.61
C LEU A 96 4.92 -8.07 12.69
N ARG A 97 4.62 -7.23 11.71
CA ARG A 97 3.55 -7.45 10.73
C ARG A 97 3.75 -8.71 9.88
N ASN A 98 4.98 -9.00 9.47
CA ASN A 98 5.25 -10.00 8.44
C ASN A 98 5.84 -11.31 8.96
N THR A 99 6.43 -11.32 10.15
CA THR A 99 7.24 -12.45 10.63
C THR A 99 6.80 -13.03 11.97
N CYS A 100 5.96 -12.33 12.73
CA CYS A 100 5.54 -12.76 14.07
C CYS A 100 4.19 -13.49 14.09
N GLY A 101 3.65 -13.87 12.94
CA GLY A 101 2.38 -14.64 12.85
C GLY A 101 1.15 -13.87 13.34
N LEU A 102 1.21 -12.53 13.40
CA LEU A 102 0.06 -11.71 13.78
C LEU A 102 -1.05 -11.85 12.73
N THR A 103 -2.29 -12.02 13.20
CA THR A 103 -3.46 -12.09 12.32
C THR A 103 -3.65 -10.74 11.64
N PRO A 104 -3.66 -10.66 10.29
CA PRO A 104 -3.90 -9.41 9.59
C PRO A 104 -5.26 -8.81 9.95
N PRO A 105 -5.37 -7.50 10.15
CA PRO A 105 -6.65 -6.83 10.35
C PRO A 105 -7.51 -6.95 9.08
N THR A 106 -8.81 -7.16 9.24
CA THR A 106 -9.77 -7.28 8.13
C THR A 106 -9.81 -6.03 7.24
N THR A 107 -9.58 -4.86 7.83
CA THR A 107 -9.54 -3.56 7.14
C THR A 107 -8.16 -3.23 6.56
N GLY A 108 -7.16 -4.11 6.71
CA GLY A 108 -5.79 -3.86 6.31
C GLY A 108 -4.97 -3.03 7.31
N TRP A 109 -3.65 -3.00 7.11
CA TRP A 109 -2.65 -2.42 8.02
C TRP A 109 -2.52 -0.89 7.93
N ASP A 110 -3.31 -0.27 7.06
CA ASP A 110 -3.29 1.16 6.78
C ASP A 110 -4.58 1.86 7.26
N ALA A 111 -5.65 1.09 7.50
CA ALA A 111 -6.91 1.62 8.00
C ALA A 111 -6.82 1.97 9.50
N ALA A 112 -7.45 3.08 9.90
CA ALA A 112 -7.53 3.49 11.30
C ALA A 112 -8.34 2.46 12.10
N PRO A 113 -7.80 1.94 13.22
CA PRO A 113 -8.54 1.02 14.06
C PRO A 113 -9.63 1.76 14.85
N LEU A 114 -10.75 1.09 15.12
CA LEU A 114 -11.80 1.63 15.97
C LEU A 114 -11.24 1.99 17.36
N PRO A 115 -11.61 3.13 17.99
CA PRO A 115 -11.11 3.52 19.30
C PRO A 115 -11.30 2.47 20.40
N THR A 116 -12.35 1.66 20.30
CA THR A 116 -12.67 0.56 21.23
C THR A 116 -11.82 -0.69 21.02
N ASN A 117 -11.21 -0.87 19.84
CA ASN A 117 -10.36 -2.03 19.55
C ASN A 117 -9.01 -1.88 20.25
N LYS A 118 -8.78 -2.70 21.28
CA LYS A 118 -7.55 -2.72 22.10
C LYS A 118 -6.62 -3.90 21.81
N SER A 119 -6.76 -4.54 20.65
CA SER A 119 -5.87 -5.63 20.24
C SER A 119 -4.44 -5.14 19.97
N THR A 120 -3.46 -6.04 20.10
CA THR A 120 -2.05 -5.78 19.75
C THR A 120 -1.91 -5.22 18.34
N VAL A 121 -2.60 -5.80 17.36
CA VAL A 121 -2.58 -5.35 15.96
C VAL A 121 -3.11 -3.92 15.83
N ALA A 122 -4.22 -3.61 16.50
CA ALA A 122 -4.78 -2.26 16.49
C ALA A 122 -3.81 -1.23 17.11
N ASP A 123 -3.15 -1.58 18.21
CA ASP A 123 -2.19 -0.70 18.86
C ASP A 123 -0.90 -0.50 18.06
N LEU A 124 -0.41 -1.54 17.38
CA LEU A 124 0.69 -1.39 16.42
C LEU A 124 0.32 -0.43 15.29
N ILE A 125 -0.91 -0.52 14.75
CA ILE A 125 -1.38 0.37 13.69
C ILE A 125 -1.46 1.82 14.17
N ARG A 126 -1.93 2.07 15.41
CA ARG A 126 -1.94 3.43 15.99
C ARG A 126 -0.55 4.05 16.04
N VAL A 127 0.44 3.29 16.52
CA VAL A 127 1.84 3.75 16.59
C VAL A 127 2.38 4.05 15.19
N LYS A 128 2.16 3.17 14.22
CA LYS A 128 2.55 3.41 12.82
C LYS A 128 1.88 4.66 12.25
N ARG A 129 0.56 4.81 12.42
CA ARG A 129 -0.19 5.94 11.87
C ARG A 129 0.30 7.26 12.46
N CYS A 130 0.54 7.32 13.76
CA CYS A 130 1.14 8.49 14.40
C CYS A 130 2.50 8.83 13.79
N ARG A 131 3.35 7.82 13.56
CA ARG A 131 4.65 8.01 12.90
C ARG A 131 4.49 8.56 11.47
N ASN A 132 3.63 7.97 10.66
CA ASN A 132 3.48 8.35 9.26
C ASN A 132 2.79 9.72 9.11
N GLU A 133 1.61 9.87 9.71
CA GLU A 133 0.71 10.99 9.43
C GLU A 133 1.15 12.28 10.12
N ILE A 134 1.77 12.16 11.30
CA ILE A 134 2.06 13.32 12.15
C ILE A 134 3.53 13.67 12.09
N ILE A 135 4.41 12.68 12.20
CA ILE A 135 5.86 12.90 12.31
C ILE A 135 6.52 12.99 10.93
N CYS A 136 6.07 12.22 9.95
CA CYS A 136 6.75 12.13 8.65
C CYS A 136 6.15 13.01 7.54
N HIS A 137 4.90 13.45 7.68
CA HIS A 137 4.16 14.12 6.60
C HIS A 137 3.67 15.53 6.95
N LYS A 138 3.98 16.06 8.14
CA LYS A 138 3.68 17.46 8.47
C LYS A 138 4.74 18.38 7.89
N SER A 139 4.30 19.36 7.10
CA SER A 139 5.16 20.38 6.48
C SER A 139 5.78 21.38 7.47
N ALA A 140 5.26 21.44 8.69
CA ALA A 140 5.77 22.25 9.78
C ALA A 140 5.82 21.39 11.05
N ALA A 141 6.93 21.47 11.79
CA ALA A 141 7.16 20.76 13.05
C ALA A 141 6.31 21.32 14.22
N GLU A 142 5.07 21.70 13.95
CA GLU A 142 4.14 22.34 14.89
C GLU A 142 2.93 21.44 15.14
N LEU A 143 2.61 21.21 16.41
CA LEU A 143 1.45 20.43 16.83
C LEU A 143 0.60 21.19 17.85
N SER A 144 -0.66 21.46 17.48
CA SER A 144 -1.62 22.14 18.33
C SER A 144 -1.77 21.41 19.67
N ASN A 145 -2.07 22.15 20.75
CA ASN A 145 -2.22 21.52 22.06
C ASN A 145 -3.35 20.47 22.09
N THR A 146 -4.44 20.71 21.38
CA THR A 146 -5.57 19.76 21.30
C THR A 146 -5.15 18.48 20.60
N ASP A 147 -4.46 18.58 19.47
CA ASP A 147 -3.97 17.40 18.76
C ASP A 147 -2.94 16.66 19.59
N PHE A 148 -2.01 17.38 20.22
CA PHE A 148 -1.02 16.79 21.12
C PHE A 148 -1.66 15.96 22.22
N GLU A 149 -2.64 16.52 22.94
CA GLU A 149 -3.31 15.81 24.04
C GLU A 149 -4.05 14.55 23.54
N ASN A 150 -4.74 14.64 22.40
CA ASN A 150 -5.44 13.50 21.80
C ASN A 150 -4.49 12.38 21.40
N HIS A 151 -3.43 12.70 20.65
CA HIS A 151 -2.45 11.71 20.20
C HIS A 151 -1.63 11.15 21.35
N TRP A 152 -1.25 11.99 22.31
CA TRP A 152 -0.53 11.55 23.50
C TRP A 152 -1.35 10.52 24.30
N ALA A 153 -2.64 10.79 24.51
CA ALA A 153 -3.53 9.88 25.23
C ALA A 153 -3.69 8.54 24.47
N GLU A 154 -3.91 8.60 23.16
CA GLU A 154 -4.08 7.39 22.34
C GLU A 154 -2.80 6.54 22.29
N ILE A 155 -1.67 7.16 21.92
CA ILE A 155 -0.39 6.48 21.74
C ILE A 155 0.17 6.03 23.08
N GLY A 156 0.13 6.86 24.12
CA GLY A 156 0.57 6.48 25.46
C GLY A 156 -0.19 5.26 26.00
N ALA A 157 -1.51 5.22 25.78
CA ALA A 157 -2.32 4.07 26.18
C ALA A 157 -2.02 2.81 25.33
N ALA A 158 -1.78 2.97 24.02
CA ALA A 158 -1.38 1.87 23.14
C ALA A 158 -0.02 1.28 23.53
N LEU A 159 0.99 2.12 23.78
CA LEU A 159 2.31 1.69 24.21
C LEU A 159 2.28 0.98 25.57
N THR A 160 1.45 1.46 26.49
CA THR A 160 1.24 0.80 27.79
C THR A 160 0.59 -0.59 27.63
N ARG A 161 -0.38 -0.75 26.72
CA ARG A 161 -0.99 -2.06 26.44
C ARG A 161 -0.03 -3.03 25.76
N LEU A 162 0.79 -2.54 24.83
CA LEU A 162 1.77 -3.35 24.10
C LEU A 162 2.95 -3.77 25.00
N GLY A 163 3.52 -2.83 25.75
CA GLY A 163 4.74 -3.04 26.52
C GLY A 163 4.52 -3.40 27.98
N GLY A 164 3.32 -3.16 28.51
CA GLY A 164 2.98 -3.34 29.92
C GLY A 164 2.99 -2.04 30.74
N LEU A 165 2.47 -2.13 31.96
CA LEU A 165 2.25 -0.99 32.86
C LEU A 165 3.54 -0.27 33.27
N GLN A 166 4.70 -0.92 33.16
CA GLN A 166 5.99 -0.34 33.53
C GLN A 166 6.40 0.86 32.66
N TYR A 167 5.86 0.99 31.45
CA TYR A 167 6.11 2.16 30.58
C TYR A 167 5.29 3.39 30.99
N GLY A 168 4.21 3.23 31.77
CA GLY A 168 3.32 4.33 32.17
C GLY A 168 4.07 5.49 32.85
N PRO A 169 4.89 5.27 33.89
CA PRO A 169 5.65 6.33 34.54
C PRO A 169 6.64 7.03 33.60
N GLU A 170 7.30 6.30 32.71
CA GLU A 170 8.24 6.88 31.75
C GLU A 170 7.55 7.76 30.72
N ILE A 171 6.40 7.31 30.20
CA ILE A 171 5.55 8.12 29.32
C ILE A 171 5.16 9.41 30.05
N GLN A 172 4.62 9.34 31.27
CA GLN A 172 4.22 10.56 31.98
C GLN A 172 5.38 11.53 32.23
N ARG A 173 6.58 11.02 32.56
CA ARG A 173 7.78 11.86 32.70
C ARG A 173 8.15 12.57 31.40
N LEU A 174 8.13 11.86 30.27
CA LEU A 174 8.44 12.45 28.96
C LEU A 174 7.49 13.60 28.59
N LYS A 175 6.22 13.54 29.04
CA LYS A 175 5.24 14.59 28.78
C LYS A 175 5.60 15.93 29.44
N ILE A 176 6.19 15.87 30.64
CA ILE A 176 6.46 17.03 31.50
C ILE A 176 7.90 17.53 31.41
N GLU A 177 8.83 16.68 30.98
CA GLU A 177 10.25 17.01 30.84
C GLU A 177 10.45 18.22 29.91
N SER A 178 11.43 19.07 30.23
CA SER A 178 11.85 20.16 29.35
C SER A 178 12.52 19.57 28.11
N VAL A 179 12.20 20.11 26.93
CA VAL A 179 12.87 19.74 25.69
C VAL A 179 14.22 20.44 25.66
N ASP A 180 15.29 19.69 25.91
CA ASP A 180 16.67 20.14 25.76
C ASP A 180 17.01 20.31 24.26
N PRO A 181 17.65 21.42 23.84
CA PRO A 181 18.17 21.59 22.48
C PRO A 181 19.00 20.41 21.92
N GLU A 182 19.74 19.67 22.76
CA GLU A 182 20.52 18.51 22.30
C GLU A 182 19.61 17.34 21.87
N ASN A 183 18.49 17.15 22.58
CA ASN A 183 17.49 16.14 22.21
C ASN A 183 16.76 16.51 20.92
N GLU A 184 16.52 17.79 20.68
CA GLU A 184 15.91 18.29 19.44
C GLU A 184 16.81 17.99 18.23
N ALA A 185 18.12 18.22 18.35
CA ALA A 185 19.08 17.90 17.30
C ALA A 185 19.13 16.39 16.98
N TYR A 186 19.12 15.54 18.01
CA TYR A 186 19.07 14.08 17.84
C TYR A 186 17.81 13.63 17.08
N LEU A 187 16.65 14.19 17.42
CA LEU A 187 15.37 13.86 16.79
C LEU A 187 15.33 14.33 15.34
N ASN A 188 15.85 15.52 15.04
CA ASN A 188 15.91 16.05 13.69
C ASN A 188 16.77 15.15 12.78
N VAL A 189 17.93 14.70 13.27
CA VAL A 189 18.78 13.74 12.54
C VAL A 189 18.04 12.43 12.28
N LEU A 190 17.29 11.94 13.26
CA LEU A 190 16.57 10.68 13.15
C LEU A 190 15.35 10.76 12.21
N ILE A 191 14.61 11.87 12.24
CA ILE A 191 13.50 12.15 11.31
C ILE A 191 14.05 12.31 9.89
N GLN A 192 15.12 13.09 9.70
CA GLN A 192 15.75 13.28 8.40
C GLN A 192 16.26 11.96 7.81
N SER A 193 16.88 11.11 8.63
CA SER A 193 17.29 9.75 8.23
C SER A 193 16.11 8.91 7.74
N TRP A 194 14.89 9.17 8.19
CA TRP A 194 13.69 8.44 7.77
C TRP A 194 13.08 9.01 6.50
N GLU A 195 13.01 10.33 6.38
CA GLU A 195 12.58 11.02 5.15
C GLU A 195 13.43 10.56 3.95
N GLU A 196 14.75 10.52 4.11
CA GLU A 196 15.66 9.98 3.08
C GLU A 196 15.38 8.52 2.71
N GLY A 197 14.88 7.72 3.66
CA GLY A 197 14.52 6.32 3.45
C GLY A 197 13.20 6.15 2.69
N GLU A 198 12.22 7.00 2.98
CA GLU A 198 10.91 7.02 2.30
C GLU A 198 11.01 7.60 0.89
N ASP A 199 11.79 8.65 0.68
CA ASP A 199 12.05 9.21 -0.65
C ASP A 199 12.70 8.18 -1.58
N LYS A 200 13.66 7.40 -1.07
CA LYS A 200 14.27 6.28 -1.81
C LYS A 200 13.24 5.20 -2.17
N LEU A 201 12.26 4.93 -1.31
CA LEU A 201 11.16 4.01 -1.58
C LEU A 201 10.19 4.59 -2.63
N LEU A 202 9.83 5.86 -2.53
CA LEU A 202 8.97 6.55 -3.49
C LEU A 202 9.61 6.61 -4.87
N ASP A 203 10.90 6.92 -4.97
CA ASP A 203 11.65 6.90 -6.23
C ASP A 203 11.75 5.50 -6.82
N ALA A 204 11.89 4.49 -5.97
CA ALA A 204 11.84 3.10 -6.36
C ALA A 204 10.48 2.73 -6.99
N ILE A 205 9.38 3.09 -6.34
CA ILE A 205 8.01 2.86 -6.84
C ILE A 205 7.77 3.63 -8.14
N ARG A 206 8.18 4.90 -8.21
CA ARG A 206 8.13 5.73 -9.42
C ARG A 206 8.89 5.08 -10.57
N GLY A 207 10.07 4.52 -10.29
CA GLY A 207 10.87 3.78 -11.26
C GLY A 207 10.15 2.53 -11.78
N GLU A 208 9.50 1.75 -10.91
CA GLU A 208 8.70 0.59 -11.33
C GLU A 208 7.47 0.99 -12.14
N PHE A 209 6.76 2.03 -11.71
CA PHE A 209 5.63 2.59 -12.43
C PHE A 209 6.02 3.05 -13.85
N ASN A 210 7.18 3.71 -13.98
CA ASN A 210 7.71 4.14 -15.27
C ASN A 210 8.08 2.95 -16.16
N LYS A 211 8.68 1.89 -15.61
CA LYS A 211 8.95 0.65 -16.36
C LYS A 211 7.67 0.01 -16.87
N LEU A 212 6.65 -0.10 -16.01
CA LEU A 212 5.36 -0.67 -16.39
C LEU A 212 4.67 0.20 -17.46
N LYS A 213 4.78 1.52 -17.35
CA LYS A 213 4.27 2.46 -18.37
C LYS A 213 4.95 2.26 -19.73
N ILE A 214 6.27 2.05 -19.76
CA ILE A 214 7.02 1.77 -20.99
C ILE A 214 6.60 0.42 -21.58
N GLN A 215 6.51 -0.63 -20.75
CA GLN A 215 6.06 -1.95 -21.19
C GLN A 215 4.65 -1.91 -21.77
N HIS A 216 3.72 -1.23 -21.10
CA HIS A 216 2.35 -1.07 -21.58
C HIS A 216 2.30 -0.30 -22.92
N SER A 217 3.15 0.73 -23.08
CA SER A 217 3.27 1.46 -24.35
C SER A 217 3.83 0.61 -25.48
N ALA A 218 4.82 -0.26 -25.19
CA ALA A 218 5.40 -1.16 -26.18
C ALA A 218 4.39 -2.21 -26.64
N ILE A 219 3.70 -2.86 -25.69
CA ILE A 219 2.64 -3.83 -25.97
C ILE A 219 1.50 -3.16 -26.77
N PHE A 220 1.13 -1.93 -26.42
CA PHE A 220 0.08 -1.21 -27.13
C PHE A 220 0.45 -0.91 -28.60
N GLU A 221 1.69 -0.50 -28.88
CA GLU A 221 2.14 -0.27 -30.25
C GLU A 221 2.31 -1.60 -31.03
N GLU A 222 2.76 -2.68 -30.39
CA GLU A 222 2.79 -4.02 -31.01
C GLU A 222 1.39 -4.47 -31.44
N PHE A 223 0.41 -4.42 -30.54
CA PHE A 223 -0.99 -4.75 -30.86
C PHE A 223 -1.57 -3.87 -31.97
N LYS A 224 -1.22 -2.58 -31.98
CA LYS A 224 -1.70 -1.63 -32.99
C LYS A 224 -1.13 -1.92 -34.36
N GLU A 225 0.15 -2.29 -34.46
CA GLU A 225 0.76 -2.68 -35.73
C GLU A 225 0.25 -4.05 -36.21
N GLU A 226 -0.04 -4.98 -35.30
CA GLU A 226 -0.66 -6.27 -35.61
C GLU A 226 -2.07 -6.09 -36.22
N ILE A 227 -2.93 -5.27 -35.59
CA ILE A 227 -4.25 -4.92 -36.13
C ILE A 227 -4.14 -4.21 -37.48
N LYS A 228 -3.18 -3.29 -37.65
CA LYS A 228 -2.96 -2.63 -38.94
C LYS A 228 -2.53 -3.62 -40.04
N ALA A 229 -1.69 -4.59 -39.69
CA ALA A 229 -1.23 -5.61 -40.63
C ALA A 229 -2.40 -6.51 -41.06
N GLU A 230 -3.28 -6.92 -40.13
CA GLU A 230 -4.49 -7.68 -40.43
C GLU A 230 -5.46 -6.90 -41.33
N ILE A 231 -5.77 -5.64 -41.00
CA ILE A 231 -6.63 -4.78 -41.85
C ILE A 231 -6.01 -4.60 -43.25
N LYS A 232 -4.69 -4.49 -43.35
CA LYS A 232 -3.99 -4.34 -44.63
C LYS A 232 -4.00 -5.62 -45.46
N CYS A 233 -3.90 -6.80 -44.83
CA CYS A 233 -4.05 -8.09 -45.51
C CYS A 233 -5.48 -8.28 -46.03
N GLU A 234 -6.51 -7.93 -45.27
CA GLU A 234 -7.91 -7.98 -45.74
C GLU A 234 -8.20 -6.99 -46.88
N GLN A 235 -7.53 -5.84 -46.93
CA GLN A 235 -7.65 -4.90 -48.05
C GLN A 235 -6.82 -5.28 -49.28
N GLN A 236 -5.87 -6.21 -49.15
CA GLN A 236 -4.95 -6.62 -50.21
C GLN A 236 -5.25 -8.02 -50.77
N GLU A 237 -6.08 -8.83 -50.08
CA GLU A 237 -6.86 -9.86 -50.78
C GLU A 237 -7.76 -9.15 -51.79
N SER A 238 -7.32 -9.20 -53.05
CA SER A 238 -8.01 -8.62 -54.18
C SER A 238 -9.49 -8.97 -54.07
N PHE A 239 -10.35 -7.94 -54.05
CA PHE A 239 -11.69 -8.09 -54.55
C PHE A 239 -11.53 -8.79 -55.90
N CYS A 240 -11.93 -10.07 -55.94
CA CYS A 240 -11.65 -10.98 -57.04
C CYS A 240 -11.90 -10.23 -58.35
N THR A 241 -10.95 -10.28 -59.28
CA THR A 241 -11.17 -9.84 -60.66
C THR A 241 -12.42 -10.56 -61.13
N LEU A 242 -13.57 -9.86 -61.11
CA LEU A 242 -14.84 -10.47 -61.46
C LEU A 242 -14.69 -10.98 -62.90
N PRO A 243 -14.91 -12.28 -63.16
CA PRO A 243 -14.90 -12.75 -64.54
C PRO A 243 -15.94 -11.94 -65.30
N GLN A 244 -15.60 -11.53 -66.53
CA GLN A 244 -16.51 -10.75 -67.37
C GLN A 244 -17.88 -11.42 -67.41
N LYS A 245 -18.92 -10.60 -67.18
CA LYS A 245 -20.32 -11.02 -67.11
C LYS A 245 -20.66 -11.89 -68.32
N PRO A 246 -21.04 -13.17 -68.14
CA PRO A 246 -21.64 -13.93 -69.22
C PRO A 246 -22.95 -13.24 -69.59
N SER A 247 -23.17 -13.01 -70.88
CA SER A 247 -24.48 -12.63 -71.41
C SER A 247 -25.47 -13.78 -71.19
N HIS A 248 -26.12 -13.80 -70.03
CA HIS A 248 -27.27 -14.65 -69.74
C HIS A 248 -28.40 -13.77 -69.25
N ASP A 249 -29.62 -14.13 -69.65
CA ASP A 249 -30.82 -13.33 -69.47
C ASP A 249 -31.07 -13.06 -67.98
N VAL A 250 -31.16 -11.78 -67.59
CA VAL A 250 -31.27 -11.34 -66.19
C VAL A 250 -32.75 -11.20 -65.79
N VAL A 251 -33.57 -12.14 -66.25
CA VAL A 251 -34.99 -12.18 -65.88
C VAL A 251 -35.13 -13.10 -64.67
N HIS A 252 -35.77 -12.61 -63.61
CA HIS A 252 -36.09 -13.27 -62.32
C HIS A 252 -35.08 -13.25 -61.15
N ARG A 253 -33.89 -12.63 -61.24
CA ARG A 253 -32.98 -12.53 -60.06
C ARG A 253 -33.26 -11.37 -59.10
N HIS A 254 -34.16 -10.45 -59.43
CA HIS A 254 -34.49 -9.30 -58.57
C HIS A 254 -35.26 -9.72 -57.31
N ASP A 255 -36.12 -10.74 -57.43
CA ASP A 255 -36.91 -11.28 -56.33
C ASP A 255 -36.02 -12.04 -55.34
N GLU A 256 -35.08 -12.86 -55.83
CA GLU A 256 -34.09 -13.56 -55.00
C GLU A 256 -33.19 -12.58 -54.23
N VAL A 257 -32.72 -11.52 -54.90
CA VAL A 257 -31.90 -10.49 -54.26
C VAL A 257 -32.70 -9.71 -53.22
N SER A 258 -33.97 -9.38 -53.50
CA SER A 258 -34.85 -8.73 -52.52
C SER A 258 -35.12 -9.61 -51.31
N MET A 259 -35.42 -10.90 -51.52
CA MET A 259 -35.60 -11.87 -50.44
C MET A 259 -34.35 -12.00 -49.58
N THR A 260 -33.17 -12.04 -50.19
CA THR A 260 -31.89 -12.13 -49.47
C THR A 260 -31.64 -10.86 -48.66
N LEU A 261 -31.93 -9.68 -49.22
CA LEU A 261 -31.79 -8.39 -48.53
C LEU A 261 -32.75 -8.24 -47.35
N ASP A 262 -33.97 -8.77 -47.47
CA ASP A 262 -34.95 -8.79 -46.38
C ASP A 262 -34.55 -9.75 -45.28
N GLU A 263 -33.99 -10.91 -45.61
CA GLU A 263 -33.46 -11.87 -44.63
C GLU A 263 -32.26 -11.28 -43.87
N ILE A 264 -31.35 -10.60 -44.56
CA ILE A 264 -30.23 -9.89 -43.91
C ILE A 264 -30.75 -8.82 -42.95
N ARG A 265 -31.77 -8.05 -43.35
CA ARG A 265 -32.40 -7.04 -42.48
C ARG A 265 -33.03 -7.70 -41.24
N ARG A 266 -33.68 -8.85 -41.41
CA ARG A 266 -34.31 -9.61 -40.33
C ARG A 266 -33.29 -10.16 -39.33
N LEU A 267 -32.21 -10.76 -39.83
CA LEU A 267 -31.10 -11.27 -39.01
C LEU A 267 -30.42 -10.15 -38.22
N LYS A 268 -30.21 -8.99 -38.85
CA LYS A 268 -29.62 -7.82 -38.19
C LYS A 268 -30.48 -7.32 -37.04
N ALA A 269 -31.81 -7.29 -37.23
CA ALA A 269 -32.74 -6.91 -36.17
C ALA A 269 -32.74 -7.92 -35.01
N MET A 270 -32.67 -9.22 -35.30
CA MET A 270 -32.57 -10.26 -34.26
C MET A 270 -31.30 -10.11 -33.41
N ILE A 271 -30.15 -9.87 -34.05
CA ILE A 271 -28.87 -9.70 -33.35
C ILE A 271 -28.90 -8.45 -32.47
N CYS A 272 -29.47 -7.34 -32.94
CA CYS A 272 -29.63 -6.14 -32.11
C CYS A 272 -30.49 -6.39 -30.87
N LEU A 273 -31.60 -7.12 -31.00
CA LEU A 273 -32.47 -7.47 -29.88
C LEU A 273 -31.79 -8.43 -28.88
N GLU A 274 -30.97 -9.37 -29.37
CA GLU A 274 -30.24 -10.29 -28.49
C GLU A 274 -29.12 -9.56 -27.72
N ILE A 275 -28.43 -8.60 -28.36
CA ILE A 275 -27.46 -7.73 -27.71
C ILE A 275 -28.13 -6.88 -26.62
N GLU A 276 -29.33 -6.35 -26.88
CA GLU A 276 -30.11 -5.61 -25.87
C GLU A 276 -30.57 -6.51 -24.71
N ARG A 277 -31.04 -7.73 -24.99
CA ARG A 277 -31.38 -8.71 -23.94
C ARG A 277 -30.19 -9.05 -23.06
N GLU A 278 -29.01 -9.29 -23.64
CA GLU A 278 -27.80 -9.59 -22.88
C GLU A 278 -27.33 -8.38 -22.07
N ARG A 279 -27.47 -7.16 -22.60
CA ARG A 279 -27.25 -5.92 -21.80
C ARG A 279 -28.20 -5.83 -20.61
N GLU A 280 -29.49 -6.14 -20.77
CA GLU A 280 -30.43 -6.16 -19.65
C GLU A 280 -30.18 -7.30 -18.66
N ARG A 281 -29.67 -8.44 -19.13
CA ARG A 281 -29.29 -9.59 -18.29
C ARG A 281 -28.10 -9.24 -17.40
N CYS A 282 -27.07 -8.61 -17.98
CA CYS A 282 -25.95 -8.03 -17.25
C CYS A 282 -26.38 -6.90 -16.29
N GLY A 283 -27.33 -6.06 -16.71
CA GLY A 283 -27.91 -4.99 -15.87
C GLY A 283 -28.76 -5.49 -14.68
N ARG A 284 -29.37 -6.68 -14.78
CA ARG A 284 -30.09 -7.34 -13.67
C ARG A 284 -29.14 -8.01 -12.68
N LEU A 285 -28.01 -8.56 -13.14
CA LEU A 285 -26.98 -9.15 -12.28
C LEU A 285 -26.27 -8.11 -11.39
N SER A 286 -26.17 -6.85 -11.83
CA SER A 286 -25.62 -5.76 -11.00
C SER A 286 -26.60 -5.22 -9.94
N ARG A 287 -27.92 -5.46 -10.08
CA ARG A 287 -28.94 -5.10 -9.07
C ARG A 287 -29.28 -6.21 -8.06
N PHE A 288 -28.78 -7.43 -8.26
CA PHE A 288 -29.01 -8.57 -7.35
C PHE A 288 -27.88 -8.86 -6.35
N ARG A 289 -26.82 -8.04 -6.29
CA ARG A 289 -25.93 -8.04 -5.12
C ARG A 289 -26.58 -7.30 -3.95
N ARG A 290 -27.48 -7.99 -3.23
CA ARG A 290 -27.71 -7.67 -1.81
C ARG A 290 -26.56 -8.23 -0.96
N PRO A 291 -26.29 -7.63 0.21
CA PRO A 291 -25.15 -7.96 1.05
C PRO A 291 -25.33 -9.36 1.64
N ILE A 292 -24.26 -10.16 1.63
CA ILE A 292 -24.19 -11.36 2.45
C ILE A 292 -23.97 -10.86 3.89
N HIS A 293 -25.07 -10.73 4.62
CA HIS A 293 -25.08 -10.77 6.08
C HIS A 293 -25.87 -12.01 6.50
N ASP A 294 -25.26 -12.73 7.45
CA ASP A 294 -25.85 -13.64 8.44
C ASP A 294 -25.84 -15.17 8.20
N LEU A 295 -25.21 -15.81 9.21
CA LEU A 295 -25.43 -17.15 9.81
C LEU A 295 -24.68 -18.35 9.19
N ASN A 296 -23.49 -18.66 9.72
CA ASN A 296 -23.30 -19.47 10.94
C ASN A 296 -21.85 -19.39 11.43
#